data_AF-A0A961FMN4-F1
#
_entry.id   AF-A0A961FMN4-F1
#
_cell.length_a   1.000
_cell.length_b   1.000
_cell.length_c   1.000
_cell.angle_alpha   90.00
_cell.angle_beta   90.00
_cell.angle_gamma   90.00
#
_symmetry.space_group_name_H-M   'P 1'
#
loop_
_entity.id
_entity.type
_entity.pdbx_description
1 polymer ?
#
loop_
_entity_poly.entity_id
_entity_poly.type
_entity_poly.pdbx_seq_one_letter_code
_entity_poly.pdbx_strand_id
1 'polypeptide(L)'
;MDNPYDDEKDLTDYRLTRKSAALLAALFAVILTLPPLIGLVTTPLAQSPFRPLWTPQGDGGQPEALEKRLKKIESNIDRLDYAQAIRSHTQQILTGWLGEGSVKVFPQGNSWLFYQPELAMLTGWGPLRRPPASVMKDPSGASLPLAKHWVLEFQRQLQERGVPLLLVPVPVKPMLYPEVLLPGAPKDQPLTHPDQAALYAELRAAGIDVLDLSADLIQLKRRFPLFLKQDTHWTPEAMQAAVRLTAAHIQKHYPEVARSAESSPMVDAAVLERESLGDLVELLDLAHPTALYQPEKVLLTQITGLASDPTAPVALLGDSFVNIYDDPTLGFGLPDTSDDNPSPPLRASFTQQLAVSLHQPLAHFARNGGGATQTRADFARLPDDQVRSKKLVIWVIACRDLILSPRAARDAGITWGPVTFNPKSSQPTTTAPRPDVEGSVVVEAVLTEKSPNQELGGTPYPDALHTAVYRVEKVVSGSFDPASEWVAIEWTFRGKKPLPPADFVVGQRYRLQLAPWDDHPELHGINLRNEVRSVDELFAERWLVEDATPLP
;
A
#
# COMPACT_ATOMS: atom_id res chain seq x y z
N MET A 1 -2.20 -32.33 -25.53
CA MET A 1 -3.44 -31.83 -24.93
C MET A 1 -3.08 -30.48 -24.36
N ASP A 2 -3.50 -29.43 -25.05
CA ASP A 2 -3.26 -28.04 -24.64
C ASP A 2 -4.04 -27.73 -23.37
N ASN A 3 -3.41 -27.02 -22.44
CA ASN A 3 -4.06 -26.48 -21.26
C ASN A 3 -4.84 -25.22 -21.67
N PRO A 4 -6.18 -25.18 -21.59
CA PRO A 4 -7.02 -24.13 -22.18
C PRO A 4 -7.30 -22.94 -21.25
N TYR A 5 -6.56 -22.79 -20.14
CA TYR A 5 -6.79 -21.75 -19.13
C TYR A 5 -5.53 -20.88 -18.96
N ASP A 6 -5.48 -19.75 -19.67
CA ASP A 6 -4.35 -18.80 -19.65
C ASP A 6 -4.32 -17.92 -18.37
N ASP A 7 -5.34 -18.04 -17.52
CA ASP A 7 -5.67 -17.08 -16.45
C ASP A 7 -5.69 -17.69 -15.04
N GLU A 8 -5.24 -18.94 -14.85
CA GLU A 8 -5.11 -19.53 -13.52
C GLU A 8 -4.07 -18.73 -12.70
N LYS A 9 -4.57 -17.77 -11.92
CA LYS A 9 -3.90 -17.33 -10.70
C LYS A 9 -3.91 -18.53 -9.76
N ASP A 10 -2.78 -18.77 -9.11
CA ASP A 10 -2.67 -19.78 -8.07
C ASP A 10 -3.53 -19.32 -6.88
N LEU A 11 -4.82 -19.67 -6.91
CA LEU A 11 -5.85 -19.35 -5.93
C LEU A 11 -5.80 -20.29 -4.71
N THR A 12 -4.76 -21.12 -4.59
CA THR A 12 -4.55 -21.87 -3.36
C THR A 12 -4.07 -20.94 -2.27
N ASP A 13 -4.98 -20.52 -1.38
CA ASP A 13 -4.67 -19.70 -0.19
C ASP A 13 -3.62 -20.34 0.75
N TYR A 14 -3.42 -21.65 0.62
CA TYR A 14 -2.49 -22.42 1.41
C TYR A 14 -1.29 -22.89 0.57
N ARG A 15 -0.09 -22.53 1.00
CA ARG A 15 1.14 -23.17 0.53
C ARG A 15 1.59 -24.20 1.56
N LEU A 16 1.43 -25.48 1.22
CA LEU A 16 1.84 -26.60 2.05
C LEU A 16 3.17 -27.17 1.56
N THR A 17 4.10 -27.47 2.47
CA THR A 17 5.26 -28.28 2.12
C THR A 17 4.84 -29.69 1.68
N ARG A 18 5.67 -30.36 0.87
CA ARG A 18 5.41 -31.75 0.41
C ARG A 18 5.14 -32.72 1.55
N LYS A 19 5.79 -32.53 2.71
CA LYS A 19 5.63 -33.38 3.89
C LYS A 19 4.25 -33.18 4.50
N SER A 20 3.83 -31.94 4.70
CA SER A 20 2.52 -31.58 5.24
C SER A 20 1.39 -32.00 4.30
N ALA A 21 1.57 -31.81 2.99
CA ALA A 21 0.61 -32.30 1.99
C ALA A 21 0.45 -33.83 2.04
N ALA A 22 1.55 -34.58 2.16
CA ALA A 22 1.50 -36.05 2.28
C ALA A 22 0.81 -36.50 3.59
N LEU A 23 1.07 -35.79 4.70
CA LEU A 23 0.45 -36.07 6.00
C LEU A 23 -1.06 -35.79 5.97
N LEU A 24 -1.48 -34.67 5.38
CA LEU A 24 -2.90 -34.34 5.21
C LEU A 24 -3.59 -35.33 4.25
N ALA A 25 -2.93 -35.74 3.17
CA ALA A 25 -3.46 -36.76 2.27
C ALA A 25 -3.62 -38.12 2.98
N ALA A 26 -2.65 -38.50 3.84
CA ALA A 26 -2.74 -39.70 4.65
C ALA A 26 -3.88 -39.60 5.68
N LEU A 27 -4.02 -38.46 6.36
CA LEU A 27 -5.11 -38.21 7.31
C LEU A 27 -6.47 -38.26 6.61
N PHE A 28 -6.60 -37.65 5.43
CA PHE A 28 -7.80 -37.70 4.61
C PHE A 28 -8.13 -39.12 4.17
N ALA A 29 -7.13 -39.90 3.73
CA ALA A 29 -7.31 -41.30 3.40
C ALA A 29 -7.76 -42.13 4.63
N VAL A 30 -7.19 -41.84 5.80
CA VAL A 30 -7.59 -42.46 7.08
C VAL A 30 -9.04 -42.10 7.43
N ILE A 31 -9.44 -40.83 7.31
CA ILE A 31 -10.82 -40.37 7.53
C ILE A 31 -11.80 -40.96 6.53
N LEU A 32 -11.41 -41.20 5.27
CA LEU A 32 -12.27 -41.85 4.28
C LEU A 32 -12.39 -43.36 4.49
N THR A 33 -11.36 -43.99 5.05
CA THR A 33 -11.32 -45.45 5.24
C THR A 33 -11.88 -45.90 6.60
N LEU A 34 -11.79 -45.06 7.64
CA LEU A 34 -12.32 -45.37 8.98
C LEU A 34 -13.84 -45.60 9.02
N PRO A 35 -14.70 -44.74 8.45
CA PRO A 35 -16.15 -44.93 8.47
C PRO A 35 -16.62 -46.24 7.79
N PRO A 36 -16.15 -46.62 6.59
CA PRO A 36 -16.53 -47.91 6.00
C PRO A 36 -15.91 -49.10 6.75
N LEU A 37 -14.71 -48.97 7.33
CA LEU A 37 -14.11 -50.02 8.16
C LEU A 37 -14.88 -50.24 9.48
N ILE A 38 -15.31 -49.16 10.14
CA ILE A 38 -16.17 -49.22 11.32
C ILE A 38 -17.55 -49.79 10.92
N GLY A 39 -18.12 -49.33 9.81
CA GLY A 39 -19.39 -49.82 9.27
C GLY A 39 -19.39 -51.31 8.90
N LEU A 40 -18.25 -51.85 8.46
CA LEU A 40 -18.00 -53.27 8.20
C LEU A 40 -18.01 -54.13 9.49
N VAL A 41 -17.68 -53.53 10.64
CA VAL A 41 -17.67 -54.22 11.94
C VAL A 41 -19.04 -54.10 12.65
N THR A 42 -19.81 -53.03 12.40
CA THR A 42 -21.00 -52.69 13.21
C THR A 42 -22.36 -52.89 12.53
N THR A 43 -22.43 -53.25 11.24
CA THR A 43 -23.73 -53.28 10.52
C THR A 43 -23.77 -54.34 9.39
N PRO A 44 -24.85 -55.15 9.26
CA PRO A 44 -25.00 -56.07 8.14
C PRO A 44 -25.27 -55.32 6.82
N LEU A 45 -24.61 -55.74 5.73
CA LEU A 45 -24.75 -55.22 4.38
C LEU A 45 -26.17 -55.44 3.82
N ALA A 46 -27.09 -54.52 4.09
CA ALA A 46 -28.26 -54.30 3.27
C ALA A 46 -28.89 -52.94 3.61
N GLN A 47 -28.42 -51.89 2.92
CA GLN A 47 -29.14 -50.67 2.51
C GLN A 47 -28.20 -49.45 2.48
N SER A 48 -27.85 -48.99 1.28
CA SER A 48 -27.40 -47.61 1.05
C SER A 48 -27.79 -47.18 -0.36
N PRO A 49 -28.55 -46.08 -0.53
CA PRO A 49 -28.87 -45.53 -1.84
C PRO A 49 -27.91 -44.39 -2.16
N PHE A 50 -27.03 -44.57 -3.16
CA PHE A 50 -26.35 -43.44 -3.78
C PHE A 50 -27.17 -42.96 -4.98
N ARG A 51 -27.78 -41.78 -4.87
CA ARG A 51 -28.25 -40.99 -6.02
C ARG A 51 -27.21 -39.92 -6.31
N PRO A 52 -26.87 -39.65 -7.58
CA PRO A 52 -26.07 -38.49 -7.93
C PRO A 52 -26.93 -37.24 -7.79
N LEU A 53 -26.55 -36.38 -6.86
CA LEU A 53 -26.94 -34.97 -6.87
C LEU A 53 -26.12 -34.32 -7.98
N TRP A 54 -26.79 -33.96 -9.08
CA TRP A 54 -26.30 -33.07 -10.15
C TRP A 54 -25.86 -33.73 -11.47
N THR A 55 -26.47 -33.25 -12.55
CA THR A 55 -26.04 -33.40 -13.95
C THR A 55 -25.98 -32.00 -14.55
N PRO A 56 -24.86 -31.55 -15.14
CA PRO A 56 -24.77 -30.20 -15.67
C PRO A 56 -25.49 -30.12 -17.01
N GLN A 57 -26.42 -29.18 -17.12
CA GLN A 57 -27.01 -28.75 -18.38
C GLN A 57 -26.24 -27.53 -18.86
N GLY A 58 -25.47 -27.70 -19.94
CA GLY A 58 -24.67 -26.64 -20.54
C GLY A 58 -25.55 -25.63 -21.26
N ASP A 59 -25.43 -24.36 -20.90
CA ASP A 59 -26.01 -23.25 -21.63
C ASP A 59 -24.91 -22.56 -22.45
N GLY A 60 -25.13 -22.41 -23.76
CA GLY A 60 -24.16 -21.94 -24.75
C GLY A 60 -23.88 -20.44 -24.68
N GLY A 61 -23.26 -19.99 -23.59
CA GLY A 61 -22.78 -18.62 -23.43
C GLY A 61 -21.35 -18.43 -23.95
N GLN A 62 -21.03 -17.25 -24.49
CA GLN A 62 -19.68 -16.91 -24.94
C GLN A 62 -18.67 -16.99 -23.77
N PRO A 63 -17.44 -17.51 -23.99
CA PRO A 63 -16.47 -17.85 -22.93
C PRO A 63 -16.15 -16.69 -21.97
N GLU A 64 -15.98 -15.48 -22.50
CA GLU A 64 -15.59 -14.29 -21.71
C GLU A 64 -16.67 -13.85 -20.69
N ALA A 65 -17.94 -14.19 -20.93
CA ALA A 65 -19.05 -13.83 -20.04
C ALA A 65 -19.23 -14.82 -18.87
N LEU A 66 -18.85 -16.09 -19.08
CA LEU A 66 -18.88 -17.12 -18.05
C LEU A 66 -17.75 -16.93 -17.05
N GLU A 67 -16.56 -16.61 -17.54
CA GLU A 67 -15.37 -16.37 -16.72
C GLU A 67 -15.55 -15.18 -15.76
N LYS A 68 -16.05 -14.04 -16.26
CA LYS A 68 -16.37 -12.88 -15.41
C LYS A 68 -17.44 -13.19 -14.35
N ARG A 69 -18.41 -14.04 -14.69
CA ARG A 69 -19.44 -14.50 -13.75
C ARG A 69 -18.88 -15.44 -12.68
N LEU A 70 -18.02 -16.38 -13.05
CA LEU A 70 -17.35 -17.28 -12.11
C LEU A 70 -16.45 -16.51 -11.15
N LYS A 71 -15.62 -15.58 -11.66
CA LYS A 71 -14.79 -14.69 -10.83
C LYS A 71 -15.64 -13.87 -9.85
N LYS A 72 -16.80 -13.38 -10.28
CA LYS A 72 -17.73 -12.65 -9.40
C LYS A 72 -18.32 -13.56 -8.32
N ILE A 73 -18.74 -14.77 -8.68
CA ILE A 73 -19.30 -15.76 -7.73
C ILE A 73 -18.22 -16.17 -6.71
N GLU A 74 -17.02 -16.47 -7.16
CA GLU A 74 -15.87 -16.83 -6.31
C GLU A 74 -15.52 -15.70 -5.35
N SER A 75 -15.35 -14.47 -5.86
CA SER A 75 -15.10 -13.30 -5.02
C SER A 75 -16.21 -13.03 -4.00
N ASN A 76 -17.45 -13.42 -4.31
CA ASN A 76 -18.57 -13.28 -3.39
C ASN A 76 -18.57 -14.38 -2.34
N ILE A 77 -18.16 -15.60 -2.67
CA ILE A 77 -18.04 -16.74 -1.74
C ILE A 77 -16.90 -16.48 -0.75
N ASP A 78 -15.76 -15.98 -1.22
CA ASP A 78 -14.59 -15.68 -0.38
C ASP A 78 -14.86 -14.59 0.66
N ARG A 79 -15.85 -13.74 0.40
CA ARG A 79 -16.28 -12.64 1.28
C ARG A 79 -17.36 -13.06 2.30
N LEU A 80 -17.85 -14.30 2.25
CA LEU A 80 -18.84 -14.76 3.21
C LEU A 80 -18.17 -14.99 4.57
N ASP A 81 -18.77 -14.48 5.65
CA ASP A 81 -18.22 -14.55 7.02
C ASP A 81 -17.82 -15.97 7.44
N TYR A 82 -18.58 -16.99 7.02
CA TYR A 82 -18.25 -18.38 7.33
C TYR A 82 -17.00 -18.88 6.58
N ALA A 83 -16.76 -18.40 5.36
CA ALA A 83 -15.61 -18.79 4.55
C ALA A 83 -14.32 -18.21 5.15
N GLN A 84 -14.37 -16.94 5.56
CA GLN A 84 -13.29 -16.31 6.32
C GLN A 84 -13.03 -17.03 7.65
N ALA A 85 -14.08 -17.33 8.42
CA ALA A 85 -13.92 -18.05 9.68
C ALA A 85 -13.26 -19.43 9.47
N ILE A 86 -13.73 -20.23 8.50
CA ILE A 86 -13.11 -21.53 8.19
C ILE A 86 -11.65 -21.36 7.77
N ARG A 87 -11.36 -20.35 6.94
CA ARG A 87 -10.00 -20.03 6.48
C ARG A 87 -9.07 -19.71 7.64
N SER A 88 -9.46 -18.79 8.52
CA SER A 88 -8.61 -18.37 9.65
C SER A 88 -8.39 -19.47 10.68
N HIS A 89 -9.39 -20.35 10.91
CA HIS A 89 -9.22 -21.51 11.79
C HIS A 89 -8.36 -22.61 11.15
N THR A 90 -8.51 -22.84 9.85
CA THR A 90 -7.66 -23.78 9.12
C THR A 90 -6.22 -23.30 9.15
N GLN A 91 -5.99 -22.01 8.87
CA GLN A 91 -4.66 -21.40 8.92
C GLN A 91 -4.08 -21.42 10.34
N GLN A 92 -4.89 -21.23 11.38
CA GLN A 92 -4.47 -21.41 12.79
C GLN A 92 -3.90 -22.81 13.04
N ILE A 93 -4.59 -23.86 12.57
CA ILE A 93 -4.16 -25.25 12.74
C ILE A 93 -2.89 -25.52 11.91
N LEU A 94 -2.86 -25.11 10.65
CA LEU A 94 -1.71 -25.29 9.77
C LEU A 94 -0.46 -24.61 10.33
N THR A 95 -0.59 -23.38 10.79
CA THR A 95 0.52 -22.61 11.38
C THR A 95 0.95 -23.24 12.71
N GLY A 96 0.01 -23.52 13.61
CA GLY A 96 0.32 -23.99 14.96
C GLY A 96 0.84 -25.42 15.03
N TRP A 97 0.32 -26.32 14.20
CA TRP A 97 0.65 -27.76 14.27
C TRP A 97 1.68 -28.19 13.23
N LEU A 98 1.65 -27.58 12.05
CA LEU A 98 2.53 -27.97 10.94
C LEU A 98 3.61 -26.92 10.64
N GLY A 99 3.55 -25.74 11.25
CA GLY A 99 4.47 -24.64 10.96
C GLY A 99 4.33 -24.09 9.54
N GLU A 100 3.16 -24.27 8.93
CA GLU A 100 2.91 -23.86 7.54
C GLU A 100 2.40 -22.42 7.46
N GLY A 101 2.81 -21.73 6.41
CA GLY A 101 2.47 -20.33 6.16
C GLY A 101 1.24 -20.14 5.30
N SER A 102 1.14 -18.94 4.74
CA SER A 102 0.18 -18.60 3.69
C SER A 102 0.93 -18.39 2.36
N VAL A 103 0.19 -18.04 1.29
CA VAL A 103 0.81 -17.60 0.03
C VAL A 103 1.71 -16.38 0.22
N LYS A 104 1.40 -15.53 1.21
CA LYS A 104 2.10 -14.27 1.46
C LYS A 104 3.15 -14.38 2.57
N VAL A 105 3.01 -15.32 3.49
CA VAL A 105 3.86 -15.40 4.68
C VAL A 105 4.53 -16.77 4.75
N PHE A 106 5.84 -16.76 4.97
CA PHE A 106 6.66 -17.95 5.18
C PHE A 106 7.15 -18.00 6.64
N PRO A 107 6.59 -18.88 7.48
CA PRO A 107 7.08 -19.10 8.84
C PRO A 107 8.42 -19.82 8.85
N GLN A 108 9.27 -19.42 9.79
CA GLN A 108 10.56 -20.00 10.07
C GLN A 108 10.77 -20.00 11.59
N GLY A 109 11.49 -21.00 12.10
CA GLY A 109 11.60 -21.25 13.55
C GLY A 109 11.95 -20.02 14.41
N ASN A 110 11.61 -20.06 15.70
CA ASN A 110 11.75 -18.95 16.67
C ASN A 110 10.89 -17.72 16.35
N SER A 111 9.64 -17.95 15.89
CA SER A 111 8.64 -16.92 15.59
C SER A 111 9.04 -15.95 14.47
N TRP A 112 9.97 -16.35 13.60
CA TRP A 112 10.33 -15.56 12.43
C TRP A 112 9.30 -15.78 11.33
N LEU A 113 8.79 -14.68 10.79
CA LEU A 113 7.94 -14.69 9.61
C LEU A 113 8.67 -13.98 8.48
N PHE A 114 8.52 -14.43 7.24
CA PHE A 114 9.10 -13.76 6.07
C PHE A 114 8.03 -13.46 5.04
N TYR A 115 8.13 -12.31 4.40
CA TYR A 115 7.24 -11.95 3.31
C TYR A 115 7.64 -12.71 2.04
N GLN A 116 6.73 -13.52 1.49
CA GLN A 116 6.99 -14.37 0.34
C GLN A 116 7.47 -13.58 -0.90
N PRO A 117 6.93 -12.41 -1.23
CA PRO A 117 7.48 -11.59 -2.31
C PRO A 117 8.95 -11.20 -2.13
N GLU A 118 9.44 -11.02 -0.90
CA GLU A 118 10.87 -10.73 -0.64
C GLU A 118 11.75 -11.96 -0.84
N LEU A 119 11.24 -13.15 -0.53
CA LEU A 119 11.91 -14.40 -0.87
C LEU A 119 11.93 -14.63 -2.38
N ALA A 120 10.82 -14.34 -3.06
CA ALA A 120 10.70 -14.42 -4.51
C ALA A 120 11.61 -13.41 -5.21
N MET A 121 11.85 -12.24 -4.63
CA MET A 121 12.83 -11.27 -5.12
C MET A 121 14.24 -11.86 -5.18
N LEU A 122 14.64 -12.67 -4.18
CA LEU A 122 15.99 -13.22 -4.10
C LEU A 122 16.21 -14.45 -5.01
N THR A 123 15.14 -15.21 -5.24
CA THR A 123 15.20 -16.52 -5.90
C THR A 123 14.57 -16.54 -7.30
N GLY A 124 13.80 -15.50 -7.62
CA GLY A 124 13.00 -15.41 -8.83
C GLY A 124 13.76 -14.84 -10.02
N TRP A 125 13.00 -14.54 -11.07
CA TRP A 125 13.51 -13.84 -12.23
C TRP A 125 13.71 -12.36 -11.87
N GLY A 126 14.91 -11.86 -12.17
CA GLY A 126 15.40 -10.59 -11.70
C GLY A 126 14.92 -9.38 -12.51
N PRO A 127 15.36 -8.18 -12.09
CA PRO A 127 14.97 -6.93 -12.72
C PRO A 127 15.61 -6.73 -14.09
N LEU A 128 16.58 -7.56 -14.48
CA LEU A 128 17.23 -7.50 -15.79
C LEU A 128 16.86 -8.70 -16.68
N ARG A 129 16.55 -9.86 -16.08
CA ARG A 129 16.21 -11.09 -16.80
C ARG A 129 14.72 -11.40 -16.69
N ARG A 130 14.05 -11.45 -17.84
CA ARG A 130 12.65 -11.87 -17.90
C ARG A 130 12.52 -13.38 -17.78
N PRO A 131 11.46 -13.90 -17.12
CA PRO A 131 11.12 -15.30 -17.22
C PRO A 131 10.88 -15.67 -18.69
N PRO A 132 11.25 -16.90 -19.12
CA PRO A 132 10.93 -17.37 -20.46
C PRO A 132 9.42 -17.36 -20.65
N ALA A 133 8.98 -17.02 -21.87
CA ALA A 133 7.58 -17.13 -22.25
C ALA A 133 7.11 -18.56 -22.01
N SER A 134 6.02 -18.71 -21.26
CA SER A 134 5.42 -20.00 -20.95
C SER A 134 3.99 -19.93 -21.45
N VAL A 135 3.56 -20.93 -22.22
CA VAL A 135 2.16 -21.09 -22.64
C VAL A 135 1.20 -21.17 -21.45
N MET A 136 1.66 -21.60 -20.27
CA MET A 136 0.85 -21.59 -19.03
C MET A 136 0.85 -20.25 -18.28
N LYS A 137 1.40 -19.17 -18.84
CA LYS A 137 1.48 -17.87 -18.17
C LYS A 137 0.96 -16.79 -19.10
N ASP A 138 0.07 -15.95 -18.58
CA ASP A 138 -0.44 -14.73 -19.21
C ASP A 138 0.64 -14.04 -20.09
N PRO A 139 0.46 -14.05 -21.43
CA PRO A 139 1.42 -13.48 -22.37
C PRO A 139 1.57 -11.96 -22.24
N SER A 140 0.60 -11.26 -21.63
CA SER A 140 0.70 -9.81 -21.37
C SER A 140 1.78 -9.46 -20.33
N GLY A 141 2.14 -10.41 -19.46
CA GLY A 141 3.20 -10.20 -18.46
C GLY A 141 4.59 -10.04 -19.07
N ALA A 142 4.82 -10.59 -20.27
CA ALA A 142 6.11 -10.53 -20.95
C ALA A 142 6.41 -9.15 -21.57
N SER A 143 5.39 -8.32 -21.81
CA SER A 143 5.52 -6.97 -22.38
C SER A 143 5.55 -5.86 -21.32
N LEU A 144 5.29 -6.17 -20.05
CA LEU A 144 5.31 -5.19 -18.97
C LEU A 144 6.69 -4.53 -18.84
N PRO A 145 6.76 -3.18 -18.75
CA PRO A 145 8.01 -2.48 -18.50
C PRO A 145 8.63 -2.89 -17.17
N LEU A 146 9.96 -2.91 -17.13
CA LEU A 146 10.71 -3.18 -15.90
C LEU A 146 10.66 -1.95 -14.99
N ALA A 147 10.71 -2.15 -13.67
CA ALA A 147 10.75 -1.06 -12.68
C ALA A 147 11.77 0.03 -13.05
N LYS A 148 12.95 -0.39 -13.53
CA LYS A 148 14.01 0.51 -13.97
C LYS A 148 13.58 1.54 -15.02
N HIS A 149 12.67 1.18 -15.93
CA HIS A 149 12.20 2.12 -16.97
C HIS A 149 11.44 3.29 -16.34
N TRP A 150 10.61 3.02 -15.32
CA TRP A 150 9.85 4.04 -14.62
C TRP A 150 10.72 4.93 -13.73
N VAL A 151 11.76 4.34 -13.11
CA VAL A 151 12.76 5.10 -12.35
C VAL A 151 13.53 6.04 -13.27
N LEU A 152 13.97 5.57 -14.43
CA LEU A 152 14.68 6.38 -15.42
C LEU A 152 13.79 7.50 -16.00
N GLU A 153 12.51 7.21 -16.25
CA GLU A 153 11.56 8.23 -16.69
C GLU A 153 11.35 9.31 -15.62
N PHE A 154 11.17 8.91 -14.36
CA PHE A 154 11.06 9.87 -13.25
C PHE A 154 12.32 10.72 -13.08
N GLN A 155 13.50 10.10 -13.20
CA GLN A 155 14.78 10.81 -13.21
C GLN A 155 14.83 11.87 -14.33
N ARG A 156 14.42 11.50 -15.55
CA ARG A 156 14.38 12.43 -16.69
C ARG A 156 13.47 13.63 -16.41
N GLN A 157 12.28 13.37 -15.86
CA GLN A 157 11.31 14.41 -15.49
C GLN A 157 11.84 15.37 -14.40
N LEU A 158 12.61 14.86 -13.43
CA LEU A 158 13.27 15.69 -12.41
C LEU A 158 14.46 16.49 -12.98
N GLN A 159 15.25 15.89 -13.87
CA GLN A 159 16.36 16.57 -14.54
C GLN A 159 15.89 17.76 -15.38
N GLU A 160 14.76 17.64 -16.09
CA GLU A 160 14.11 18.77 -16.81
C GLU A 160 13.75 19.94 -15.89
N ARG A 161 13.60 19.66 -14.60
CA ARG A 161 13.28 20.63 -13.56
C ARG A 161 14.50 21.10 -12.77
N GLY A 162 15.68 20.57 -13.08
CA GLY A 162 16.92 20.89 -12.35
C GLY A 162 16.98 20.29 -10.96
N VAL A 163 16.16 19.27 -10.67
CA VAL A 163 16.04 18.68 -9.33
C VAL A 163 16.80 17.35 -9.30
N PRO A 164 17.79 17.16 -8.41
CA PRO A 164 18.49 15.89 -8.28
C PRO A 164 17.64 14.85 -7.52
N LEU A 165 17.85 13.57 -7.86
CA LEU A 165 17.24 12.41 -7.23
C LEU A 165 18.27 11.60 -6.45
N LEU A 166 18.02 11.41 -5.16
CA LEU A 166 18.67 10.41 -4.31
C LEU A 166 17.72 9.24 -4.12
N LEU A 167 18.01 8.12 -4.76
CA LEU A 167 17.30 6.84 -4.56
C LEU A 167 17.95 6.08 -3.40
N VAL A 168 17.14 5.67 -2.43
CA VAL A 168 17.56 4.91 -1.25
C VAL A 168 16.82 3.56 -1.23
N PRO A 169 17.32 2.53 -1.92
CA PRO A 169 16.77 1.18 -1.83
C PRO A 169 17.01 0.60 -0.44
N VAL A 170 15.93 0.35 0.31
CA VAL A 170 16.00 -0.26 1.63
C VAL A 170 16.13 -1.78 1.47
N PRO A 171 17.18 -2.43 2.02
CA PRO A 171 17.29 -3.89 1.99
C PRO A 171 16.14 -4.52 2.76
N VAL A 172 15.68 -5.68 2.33
CA VAL A 172 14.58 -6.40 2.97
C VAL A 172 15.08 -7.48 3.95
N LYS A 173 14.21 -7.89 4.87
CA LYS A 173 14.52 -8.84 5.95
C LYS A 173 15.29 -10.10 5.51
N PRO A 174 14.89 -10.85 4.46
CA PRO A 174 15.61 -12.06 4.06
C PRO A 174 17.02 -11.78 3.51
N MET A 175 17.32 -10.56 3.07
CA MET A 175 18.69 -10.19 2.67
C MET A 175 19.63 -10.10 3.87
N LEU A 176 19.13 -9.61 5.01
CA LEU A 176 19.94 -9.34 6.20
C LEU A 176 19.89 -10.47 7.23
N TYR A 177 18.95 -11.41 7.08
CA TYR A 177 18.82 -12.60 7.91
C TYR A 177 18.88 -13.91 7.12
N PRO A 178 19.84 -14.11 6.20
CA PRO A 178 19.93 -15.32 5.42
C PRO A 178 20.18 -16.56 6.30
N GLU A 179 20.83 -16.40 7.46
CA GLU A 179 21.09 -17.49 8.40
C GLU A 179 19.83 -18.07 9.05
N VAL A 180 18.73 -17.31 9.06
CA VAL A 180 17.45 -17.77 9.59
C VAL A 180 16.77 -18.70 8.58
N LEU A 181 16.94 -18.43 7.29
CA LEU A 181 16.35 -19.18 6.18
C LEU A 181 17.21 -20.38 5.77
N LEU A 182 18.53 -20.20 5.74
CA LEU A 182 19.50 -21.14 5.21
C LEU A 182 20.54 -21.48 6.29
N PRO A 183 20.48 -22.70 6.87
CA PRO A 183 21.50 -23.15 7.82
C PRO A 183 22.90 -23.02 7.23
N GLY A 184 23.78 -22.31 7.92
CA GLY A 184 25.18 -22.08 7.49
C GLY A 184 25.41 -20.88 6.58
N ALA A 185 24.38 -20.10 6.22
CA ALA A 185 24.57 -18.87 5.46
C ALA A 185 25.36 -17.82 6.27
N PRO A 186 26.17 -16.96 5.60
CA PRO A 186 26.94 -15.90 6.25
C PRO A 186 26.04 -14.92 7.01
N LYS A 187 26.44 -14.53 8.22
CA LYS A 187 25.68 -13.57 9.03
C LYS A 187 26.07 -12.11 8.79
N ASP A 188 27.18 -11.87 8.12
CA ASP A 188 27.82 -10.56 7.98
C ASP A 188 27.92 -10.07 6.52
N GLN A 189 27.27 -10.79 5.59
CA GLN A 189 27.15 -10.40 4.19
C GLN A 189 25.68 -10.46 3.75
N PRO A 190 25.17 -9.41 3.09
CA PRO A 190 23.78 -9.42 2.66
C PRO A 190 23.60 -10.42 1.52
N LEU A 191 22.51 -11.19 1.57
CA LEU A 191 22.09 -12.02 0.46
C LEU A 191 21.40 -11.12 -0.58
N THR A 192 22.01 -10.96 -1.75
CA THR A 192 21.49 -10.08 -2.82
C THR A 192 21.09 -10.87 -4.06
N HIS A 193 20.13 -10.35 -4.81
CA HIS A 193 19.81 -10.91 -6.13
C HIS A 193 20.99 -10.70 -7.10
N PRO A 194 21.35 -11.67 -7.97
CA PRO A 194 22.51 -11.56 -8.88
C PRO A 194 22.56 -10.30 -9.76
N ASP A 195 21.39 -9.85 -10.22
CA ASP A 195 21.27 -8.67 -11.08
C ASP A 195 21.27 -7.33 -10.31
N GLN A 196 21.22 -7.33 -8.97
CA GLN A 196 21.04 -6.11 -8.18
C GLN A 196 22.18 -5.11 -8.37
N ALA A 197 23.43 -5.57 -8.30
CA ALA A 197 24.60 -4.71 -8.47
C ALA A 197 24.65 -4.08 -9.88
N ALA A 198 24.30 -4.86 -10.91
CA ALA A 198 24.24 -4.38 -12.28
C ALA A 198 23.12 -3.35 -12.46
N LEU A 199 21.93 -3.59 -11.90
CA LEU A 199 20.83 -2.62 -11.91
C LEU A 199 21.25 -1.29 -11.27
N TYR A 200 21.86 -1.32 -10.08
CA TYR A 200 22.27 -0.08 -9.40
C TYR A 200 23.39 0.63 -10.14
N ALA A 201 24.29 -0.09 -10.81
CA ALA A 201 25.28 0.50 -11.71
C ALA A 201 24.61 1.18 -12.93
N GLU A 202 23.60 0.55 -13.56
CA GLU A 202 22.83 1.17 -14.65
C GLU A 202 22.14 2.46 -14.21
N LEU A 203 21.51 2.47 -13.03
CA LEU A 203 20.85 3.66 -12.49
C LEU A 203 21.85 4.79 -12.19
N ARG A 204 23.01 4.47 -11.60
CA ARG A 204 24.09 5.45 -11.37
C ARG A 204 24.66 6.01 -12.66
N ALA A 205 24.82 5.17 -13.69
CA ALA A 205 25.27 5.61 -15.01
C ALA A 205 24.28 6.57 -15.69
N ALA A 206 22.99 6.50 -15.35
CA ALA A 206 21.96 7.44 -15.79
C ALA A 206 21.90 8.74 -14.95
N GLY A 207 22.84 8.92 -14.01
CA GLY A 207 22.93 10.12 -13.17
C GLY A 207 22.01 10.13 -11.95
N ILE A 208 21.45 8.97 -11.56
CA ILE A 208 20.72 8.82 -10.30
C ILE A 208 21.74 8.55 -9.19
N ASP A 209 21.67 9.31 -8.10
CA ASP A 209 22.43 8.97 -6.91
C ASP A 209 21.75 7.80 -6.19
N VAL A 210 22.45 6.69 -5.99
CA VAL A 210 21.90 5.47 -5.40
C VAL A 210 22.66 5.12 -4.13
N LEU A 211 21.99 5.24 -2.98
CA LEU A 211 22.50 4.87 -1.68
C LEU A 211 21.97 3.48 -1.27
N ASP A 212 22.79 2.45 -1.48
CA ASP A 212 22.48 1.08 -1.04
C ASP A 212 22.92 0.89 0.41
N LEU A 213 21.94 0.68 1.30
CA LEU A 213 22.16 0.55 2.75
C LEU A 213 22.55 -0.86 3.20
N SER A 214 22.56 -1.85 2.29
CA SER A 214 22.69 -3.28 2.63
C SER A 214 23.98 -3.60 3.38
N ALA A 215 25.12 -3.09 2.88
CA ALA A 215 26.43 -3.38 3.43
C ALA A 215 26.64 -2.74 4.81
N ASP A 216 26.13 -1.52 5.01
CA ASP A 216 26.27 -0.81 6.28
C ASP A 216 25.35 -1.38 7.36
N LEU A 217 24.06 -1.63 7.03
CA LEU A 217 23.09 -2.13 7.99
C LEU A 217 23.48 -3.51 8.51
N ILE A 218 23.95 -4.43 7.67
CA ILE A 218 24.26 -5.78 8.13
C ILE A 218 25.38 -5.82 9.18
N GLN A 219 26.34 -4.88 9.13
CA GLN A 219 27.40 -4.78 10.13
C GLN A 219 26.84 -4.40 11.51
N LEU A 220 25.72 -3.68 11.54
CA LEU A 220 25.04 -3.28 12.77
C LEU A 220 24.23 -4.41 13.40
N LYS A 221 23.95 -5.51 12.68
CA LYS A 221 23.21 -6.68 13.19
C LYS A 221 23.83 -7.29 14.45
N ARG A 222 25.15 -7.14 14.62
CA ARG A 222 25.88 -7.62 15.82
C ARG A 222 25.57 -6.79 17.08
N ARG A 223 25.00 -5.58 16.93
CA ARG A 223 24.71 -4.64 18.02
C ARG A 223 23.25 -4.68 18.42
N PHE A 224 22.34 -4.76 17.46
CA PHE A 224 20.90 -4.80 17.67
C PHE A 224 20.19 -5.54 16.52
N PRO A 225 18.99 -6.09 16.75
CA PRO A 225 18.16 -6.62 15.66
C PRO A 225 17.84 -5.52 14.65
N LEU A 226 17.98 -5.83 13.36
CA LEU A 226 17.70 -4.90 12.26
C LEU A 226 16.25 -4.92 11.80
N PHE A 227 15.55 -6.03 12.00
CA PHE A 227 14.17 -6.22 11.62
C PHE A 227 13.37 -6.86 12.76
N LEU A 228 12.09 -6.50 12.80
CA LEU A 228 11.08 -7.17 13.60
C LEU A 228 10.88 -8.60 13.07
N LYS A 229 10.66 -9.57 13.97
CA LYS A 229 10.57 -10.98 13.55
C LYS A 229 9.24 -11.25 12.86
N GLN A 230 8.19 -10.61 13.36
CA GLN A 230 6.79 -10.84 12.99
C GLN A 230 6.25 -9.78 12.03
N ASP A 231 7.10 -8.85 11.59
CA ASP A 231 6.73 -7.74 10.74
C ASP A 231 7.70 -7.59 9.56
N THR A 232 7.27 -7.04 8.42
CA THR A 232 8.13 -6.80 7.25
C THR A 232 9.18 -5.71 7.46
N HIS A 233 8.97 -4.80 8.42
CA HIS A 233 9.76 -3.60 8.59
C HIS A 233 10.96 -3.77 9.52
N TRP A 234 11.89 -2.83 9.37
CA TRP A 234 13.06 -2.69 10.24
C TRP A 234 12.67 -2.37 11.69
N THR A 235 13.61 -2.52 12.63
CA THR A 235 13.47 -1.99 14.00
C THR A 235 13.69 -0.47 14.05
N PRO A 236 13.29 0.22 15.12
CA PRO A 236 13.57 1.66 15.26
C PRO A 236 15.07 1.97 15.23
N GLU A 237 15.91 1.11 15.81
CA GLU A 237 17.36 1.29 15.82
C GLU A 237 17.96 1.19 14.42
N ALA A 238 17.46 0.27 13.59
CA ALA A 238 17.89 0.14 12.19
C ALA A 238 17.37 1.28 11.32
N MET A 239 16.12 1.72 11.51
CA MET A 239 15.62 2.92 10.87
C MET A 239 16.49 4.14 11.22
N GLN A 240 16.80 4.35 12.50
CA GLN A 240 17.67 5.46 12.92
C GLN A 240 19.10 5.34 12.34
N ALA A 241 19.61 4.12 12.18
CA ALA A 241 20.89 3.91 11.49
C ALA A 241 20.81 4.28 10.01
N ALA A 242 19.74 3.87 9.31
CA ALA A 242 19.47 4.27 7.93
C ALA A 242 19.35 5.80 7.80
N VAL A 243 18.65 6.47 8.72
CA VAL A 243 18.57 7.93 8.77
C VAL A 243 19.95 8.58 8.87
N ARG A 244 20.80 8.10 9.78
CA ARG A 244 22.17 8.64 9.94
C ARG A 244 23.02 8.44 8.69
N LEU A 245 22.94 7.27 8.05
CA LEU A 245 23.65 6.98 6.81
C LEU A 245 23.17 7.88 5.67
N THR A 246 21.86 8.05 5.52
CA THR A 246 21.25 8.95 4.53
C THR A 246 21.63 10.41 4.79
N ALA A 247 21.55 10.88 6.04
CA ALA A 247 21.95 12.24 6.40
C ALA A 247 23.44 12.50 6.12
N ALA A 248 24.33 11.56 6.47
CA ALA A 248 25.76 11.66 6.18
C ALA A 248 26.04 11.69 4.67
N HIS A 249 25.32 10.88 3.89
CA HIS A 249 25.40 10.90 2.44
C HIS A 249 24.97 12.27 1.87
N ILE A 250 23.84 12.81 2.35
CA ILE A 250 23.35 14.14 1.94
C ILE A 250 24.33 15.23 2.30
N GLN A 251 24.88 15.24 3.52
CA GLN A 251 25.88 16.23 3.93
C GLN A 251 27.13 16.22 3.06
N LYS A 252 27.53 15.04 2.59
CA LYS A 252 28.71 14.84 1.74
C LYS A 252 28.46 15.23 0.28
N HIS A 253 27.31 14.84 -0.27
CA HIS A 253 27.03 14.93 -1.71
C HIS A 253 26.15 16.12 -2.10
N TYR A 254 25.39 16.69 -1.16
CA TYR A 254 24.47 17.82 -1.32
C TYR A 254 24.67 18.86 -0.20
N PRO A 255 25.87 19.44 -0.04
CA PRO A 255 26.19 20.31 1.09
C PRO A 255 25.34 21.59 1.16
N GLU A 256 24.84 22.08 0.02
CA GLU A 256 23.90 23.21 -0.07
C GLU A 256 22.51 22.90 0.48
N VAL A 257 22.12 21.62 0.49
CA VAL A 257 20.89 21.13 1.15
C VAL A 257 21.10 21.10 2.65
N ALA A 258 22.22 20.51 3.09
CA ALA A 258 22.54 20.37 4.51
C ALA A 258 22.78 21.72 5.23
N ARG A 259 23.19 22.78 4.51
CA ARG A 259 23.46 24.12 5.05
C ARG A 259 22.27 25.08 5.00
N SER A 260 21.13 24.66 4.43
CA SER A 260 20.00 25.56 4.14
C SER A 260 19.18 25.98 5.37
N ALA A 261 19.46 25.44 6.56
CA ALA A 261 18.75 25.79 7.78
C ALA A 261 19.40 27.03 8.45
N GLU A 262 18.79 28.21 8.27
CA GLU A 262 19.25 29.46 8.91
C GLU A 262 19.05 29.46 10.43
N SER A 263 18.17 28.59 10.94
CA SER A 263 18.01 28.32 12.37
C SER A 263 17.66 26.85 12.59
N SER A 264 18.22 26.23 13.63
CA SER A 264 17.83 24.87 14.01
C SER A 264 16.41 24.92 14.58
N PRO A 265 15.44 24.18 14.00
CA PRO A 265 14.08 24.16 14.52
C PRO A 265 14.09 23.63 15.95
N MET A 266 13.29 24.23 16.83
CA MET A 266 13.08 23.72 18.17
C MET A 266 12.22 22.46 18.06
N VAL A 267 12.72 21.36 18.58
CA VAL A 267 12.04 20.06 18.56
C VAL A 267 11.88 19.55 19.98
N ASP A 268 10.72 18.99 20.26
CA ASP A 268 10.47 18.24 21.48
C ASP A 268 10.64 16.75 21.18
N ALA A 269 11.39 16.07 22.04
CA ALA A 269 11.64 14.64 21.91
C ALA A 269 11.09 13.89 23.13
N ALA A 270 10.32 12.83 22.89
CA ALA A 270 9.80 11.96 23.93
C ALA A 270 10.09 10.49 23.58
N VAL A 271 10.26 9.66 24.61
CA VAL A 271 10.37 8.21 24.43
C VAL A 271 8.98 7.60 24.56
N LEU A 272 8.55 6.83 23.56
CA LEU A 272 7.31 6.06 23.59
C LEU A 272 7.64 4.57 23.61
N GLU A 273 7.12 3.84 24.59
CA GLU A 273 7.05 2.38 24.52
C GLU A 273 5.77 1.99 23.76
N ARG A 274 5.91 1.13 22.75
CA ARG A 274 4.80 0.57 21.96
C ARG A 274 5.04 -0.91 21.70
N GLU A 275 3.97 -1.61 21.35
CA GLU A 275 4.04 -3.01 20.95
C GLU A 275 3.09 -3.29 19.79
N SER A 276 3.42 -4.29 18.97
CA SER A 276 2.60 -4.74 17.85
C SER A 276 2.79 -6.24 17.62
N LEU A 277 1.75 -6.92 17.13
CA LEU A 277 1.89 -8.31 16.65
C LEU A 277 2.67 -8.37 15.33
N GLY A 278 2.67 -7.30 14.54
CA GLY A 278 3.36 -7.21 13.25
C GLY A 278 2.48 -7.61 12.06
N ASP A 279 2.72 -6.96 10.93
CA ASP A 279 1.93 -7.11 9.69
C ASP A 279 1.92 -8.55 9.14
N LEU A 280 2.97 -9.35 9.34
CA LEU A 280 3.02 -10.72 8.85
C LEU A 280 2.12 -11.65 9.67
N VAL A 281 1.83 -11.33 10.93
CA VAL A 281 0.85 -12.08 11.72
C VAL A 281 -0.56 -11.78 11.24
N GLU A 282 -0.84 -10.52 10.89
CA GLU A 282 -2.12 -10.12 10.28
C GLU A 282 -2.30 -10.78 8.90
N LEU A 283 -1.24 -10.84 8.09
CA LEU A 283 -1.25 -11.51 6.79
C LEU A 283 -1.35 -13.04 6.86
N LEU A 284 -1.10 -13.65 8.03
CA LEU A 284 -1.43 -15.05 8.27
C LEU A 284 -2.93 -15.24 8.51
N ASP A 285 -3.70 -14.20 8.84
CA ASP A 285 -5.15 -14.26 9.04
C ASP A 285 -5.54 -15.41 10.00
N LEU A 286 -4.95 -15.39 11.20
CA LEU A 286 -5.13 -16.42 12.21
C LEU A 286 -6.40 -16.14 13.02
N ALA A 287 -7.16 -17.19 13.35
CA ALA A 287 -8.32 -17.04 14.23
C ALA A 287 -7.95 -16.56 15.64
N HIS A 288 -6.81 -17.01 16.17
CA HIS A 288 -6.29 -16.66 17.49
C HIS A 288 -4.79 -16.39 17.43
N PRO A 289 -4.36 -15.23 16.87
CA PRO A 289 -2.95 -14.94 16.60
C PRO A 289 -2.10 -14.93 17.88
N THR A 290 -2.63 -14.39 18.97
CA THR A 290 -1.95 -14.28 20.28
C THR A 290 -1.68 -15.63 20.95
N ALA A 291 -2.30 -16.72 20.47
CA ALA A 291 -2.01 -18.07 20.94
C ALA A 291 -0.68 -18.62 20.38
N LEU A 292 -0.22 -18.10 19.24
CA LEU A 292 1.01 -18.56 18.56
C LEU A 292 2.13 -17.50 18.58
N TYR A 293 1.74 -16.23 18.64
CA TYR A 293 2.62 -15.08 18.45
C TYR A 293 2.46 -14.09 19.60
N GLN A 294 3.55 -13.42 19.98
CA GLN A 294 3.56 -12.45 21.08
C GLN A 294 3.95 -11.08 20.53
N PRO A 295 3.29 -9.98 20.97
CA PRO A 295 3.65 -8.65 20.51
C PRO A 295 5.14 -8.32 20.72
N GLU A 296 5.76 -7.70 19.73
CA GLU A 296 7.12 -7.19 19.83
C GLU A 296 7.10 -5.76 20.35
N LYS A 297 7.84 -5.53 21.43
CA LYS A 297 7.97 -4.22 22.06
C LYS A 297 9.08 -3.40 21.40
N VAL A 298 8.82 -2.11 21.21
CA VAL A 298 9.74 -1.13 20.65
C VAL A 298 9.79 0.13 21.50
N LEU A 299 10.96 0.77 21.51
CA LEU A 299 11.14 2.11 22.06
C LEU A 299 11.30 3.09 20.90
N LEU A 300 10.36 4.02 20.78
CA LEU A 300 10.32 5.03 19.73
C LEU A 300 10.77 6.37 20.28
N THR A 301 11.52 7.12 19.48
CA THR A 301 11.80 8.53 19.76
C THR A 301 10.77 9.36 18.99
N GLN A 302 9.73 9.80 19.68
CA GLN A 302 8.74 10.72 19.15
C GLN A 302 9.36 12.12 19.01
N ILE A 303 9.14 12.75 17.86
CA ILE A 303 9.60 14.10 17.54
C ILE A 303 8.39 14.98 17.20
N THR A 304 8.20 16.05 17.97
CA THR A 304 7.19 17.07 17.70
C THR A 304 7.84 18.44 17.51
N GLY A 305 7.10 19.39 16.93
CA GLY A 305 7.61 20.73 16.61
C GLY A 305 8.26 20.88 15.22
N LEU A 306 8.40 19.77 14.48
CA LEU A 306 8.91 19.77 13.10
C LEU A 306 7.91 19.12 12.15
N ALA A 307 6.91 19.90 11.71
CA ALA A 307 5.89 19.43 10.79
C ALA A 307 6.43 19.29 9.35
N SER A 308 5.79 18.42 8.56
CA SER A 308 6.03 18.38 7.11
C SER A 308 5.62 19.71 6.49
N ASP A 309 6.45 20.22 5.60
CA ASP A 309 6.22 21.45 4.87
C ASP A 309 6.29 21.18 3.36
N PRO A 310 5.16 21.24 2.63
CA PRO A 310 5.14 21.05 1.18
C PRO A 310 6.05 21.99 0.41
N THR A 311 6.43 23.15 0.98
CA THR A 311 7.33 24.13 0.36
C THR A 311 8.80 23.90 0.67
N ALA A 312 9.13 22.98 1.58
CA ALA A 312 10.50 22.68 1.98
C ALA A 312 11.41 22.33 0.79
N PRO A 313 12.69 22.73 0.80
CA PRO A 313 13.60 22.51 -0.32
C PRO A 313 13.94 21.02 -0.53
N VAL A 314 13.66 20.15 0.44
CA VAL A 314 13.87 18.71 0.32
C VAL A 314 12.54 17.99 0.36
N ALA A 315 12.28 17.16 -0.64
CA ALA A 315 11.13 16.27 -0.67
C ALA A 315 11.54 14.84 -0.37
N LEU A 316 10.79 14.15 0.47
CA LEU A 316 10.94 12.74 0.78
C LEU A 316 9.74 11.96 0.27
N LEU A 317 10.02 11.02 -0.62
CA LEU A 317 9.09 10.06 -1.19
C LEU A 317 9.33 8.70 -0.54
N GLY A 318 8.28 7.97 -0.21
CA GLY A 318 8.46 6.60 0.24
C GLY A 318 7.22 5.76 0.47
N ASP A 319 7.39 4.70 1.23
CA ASP A 319 6.42 3.66 1.51
C ASP A 319 6.23 3.42 3.00
N SER A 320 5.71 2.24 3.36
CA SER A 320 5.49 1.84 4.75
C SER A 320 6.79 1.77 5.57
N PHE A 321 7.98 1.59 4.97
CA PHE A 321 9.25 1.69 5.72
C PHE A 321 9.50 3.09 6.28
N VAL A 322 9.04 4.12 5.56
CA VAL A 322 9.10 5.50 6.02
C VAL A 322 8.05 5.73 7.12
N ASN A 323 6.85 5.17 6.96
CA ASN A 323 5.68 5.45 7.79
C ASN A 323 5.45 4.52 8.99
N ILE A 324 6.15 3.38 9.13
CA ILE A 324 5.87 2.35 10.16
C ILE A 324 5.83 2.89 11.60
N TYR A 325 6.55 3.96 11.89
CA TYR A 325 6.55 4.63 13.21
C TYR A 325 5.94 6.04 13.17
N ASP A 326 5.14 6.35 12.16
CA ASP A 326 4.22 7.50 12.14
C ASP A 326 2.78 7.03 12.14
N ASP A 327 2.45 6.10 11.25
CA ASP A 327 1.10 5.67 10.94
C ASP A 327 0.69 4.50 11.84
N PRO A 328 -0.21 4.71 12.80
CA PRO A 328 -0.60 3.66 13.74
C PRO A 328 -1.41 2.53 13.10
N THR A 329 -1.89 2.70 11.85
CA THR A 329 -2.57 1.64 11.09
C THR A 329 -1.61 0.56 10.59
N LEU A 330 -0.30 0.85 10.59
CA LEU A 330 0.75 -0.13 10.30
C LEU A 330 1.20 -0.92 11.56
N GLY A 331 0.56 -0.65 12.70
CA GLY A 331 0.91 -1.22 14.00
C GLY A 331 1.38 -0.16 14.99
N PHE A 332 1.64 -0.60 16.23
CA PHE A 332 2.13 0.26 17.33
C PHE A 332 1.17 1.39 17.74
N GLY A 333 -0.08 1.37 17.28
CA GLY A 333 -1.16 2.21 17.80
C GLY A 333 -1.49 1.90 19.27
N LEU A 334 -2.34 2.72 19.86
CA LEU A 334 -2.89 2.50 21.19
C LEU A 334 -3.77 1.24 21.22
N PRO A 335 -3.88 0.53 22.36
CA PRO A 335 -4.67 -0.71 22.46
C PRO A 335 -6.16 -0.54 22.11
N ASP A 336 -6.73 0.63 22.40
CA ASP A 336 -8.15 0.93 22.16
C ASP A 336 -8.39 1.66 20.82
N THR A 337 -7.50 1.45 19.85
CA THR A 337 -7.64 2.01 18.50
C THR A 337 -8.73 1.28 17.74
N SER A 338 -9.64 2.05 17.14
CA SER A 338 -10.62 1.56 16.19
C SER A 338 -10.84 2.60 15.10
N ASP A 339 -11.60 2.27 14.05
CA ASP A 339 -11.98 3.24 13.03
C ASP A 339 -12.72 4.45 13.63
N ASP A 340 -13.50 4.23 14.70
CA ASP A 340 -14.24 5.28 15.41
C ASP A 340 -13.38 6.06 16.42
N ASN A 341 -12.21 5.53 16.79
CA ASN A 341 -11.26 6.13 17.72
C ASN A 341 -9.83 5.87 17.25
N PRO A 342 -9.40 6.55 16.16
CA PRO A 342 -8.09 6.30 15.57
C PRO A 342 -6.99 6.79 16.51
N SER A 343 -5.91 6.02 16.60
CA SER A 343 -4.71 6.48 17.27
C SER A 343 -4.13 7.70 16.57
N PRO A 344 -3.60 8.68 17.32
CA PRO A 344 -2.87 9.78 16.72
C PRO A 344 -1.55 9.27 16.10
N PRO A 345 -0.98 10.01 15.13
CA PRO A 345 0.33 9.69 14.58
C PRO A 345 1.40 9.61 15.66
N LEU A 346 2.27 8.60 15.56
CA LEU A 346 3.35 8.34 16.50
C LEU A 346 4.47 9.39 16.42
N ARG A 347 4.64 10.02 15.25
CA ARG A 347 5.67 11.06 14.98
C ARG A 347 7.10 10.58 15.25
N ALA A 348 7.39 9.30 15.03
CA ALA A 348 8.71 8.70 15.23
C ALA A 348 9.27 8.09 13.92
N SER A 349 8.80 8.58 12.77
CA SER A 349 9.06 8.03 11.45
C SER A 349 10.45 8.38 10.91
N PHE A 350 10.84 7.70 9.83
CA PHE A 350 12.09 8.00 9.12
C PHE A 350 12.15 9.47 8.71
N THR A 351 11.02 10.04 8.28
CA THR A 351 10.90 11.44 7.85
C THR A 351 11.21 12.40 9.00
N GLN A 352 10.59 12.24 10.18
CA GLN A 352 10.85 13.16 11.29
C GLN A 352 12.30 13.04 11.80
N GLN A 353 12.82 11.82 11.88
CA GLN A 353 14.21 11.58 12.30
C GLN A 353 15.22 12.17 11.31
N LEU A 354 14.96 12.07 9.99
CA LEU A 354 15.80 12.68 8.98
C LEU A 354 15.70 14.21 9.00
N ALA A 355 14.50 14.75 9.19
CA ALA A 355 14.28 16.19 9.31
C ALA A 355 15.10 16.79 10.47
N VAL A 356 15.13 16.11 11.63
CA VAL A 356 16.01 16.47 12.76
C VAL A 356 17.49 16.39 12.37
N SER A 357 17.90 15.31 11.70
CA SER A 357 19.30 15.10 11.31
C SER A 357 19.80 16.10 10.25
N LEU A 358 18.90 16.65 9.45
CA LEU A 358 19.17 17.69 8.45
C LEU A 358 18.86 19.11 8.96
N HIS A 359 18.41 19.23 10.21
CA HIS A 359 18.01 20.49 10.86
C HIS A 359 16.98 21.31 10.08
N GLN A 360 16.08 20.68 9.32
CA GLN A 360 15.09 21.37 8.48
C GLN A 360 13.83 20.51 8.28
N PRO A 361 12.64 21.12 8.08
CA PRO A 361 11.46 20.36 7.69
C PRO A 361 11.63 19.75 6.29
N LEU A 362 10.89 18.68 6.02
CA LEU A 362 10.87 17.99 4.74
C LEU A 362 9.45 18.02 4.16
N ALA A 363 9.34 18.07 2.85
CA ALA A 363 8.07 17.81 2.16
C ALA A 363 7.85 16.31 2.11
N HIS A 364 6.80 15.79 2.76
CA HIS A 364 6.59 14.36 2.93
C HIS A 364 5.52 13.80 1.98
N PHE A 365 5.89 12.80 1.18
CA PHE A 365 5.01 12.08 0.25
C PHE A 365 5.20 10.58 0.42
N ALA A 366 4.71 9.96 1.49
CA ALA A 366 4.79 8.51 1.67
C ALA A 366 3.42 7.83 1.57
N ARG A 367 3.36 6.70 0.88
CA ARG A 367 2.13 5.91 0.69
C ARG A 367 2.35 4.44 0.99
N ASN A 368 1.65 3.94 1.99
CA ASN A 368 1.71 2.53 2.40
C ASN A 368 1.24 1.64 1.24
N GLY A 369 2.05 0.66 0.84
CA GLY A 369 1.79 -0.18 -0.34
C GLY A 369 1.86 0.54 -1.70
N GLY A 370 2.16 1.84 -1.73
CA GLY A 370 2.16 2.70 -2.92
C GLY A 370 3.51 3.35 -3.24
N GLY A 371 4.61 2.85 -2.67
CA GLY A 371 5.96 3.42 -2.79
C GLY A 371 6.56 3.50 -4.19
N ALA A 372 6.07 2.67 -5.11
CA ALA A 372 6.55 2.62 -6.48
C ALA A 372 5.97 3.73 -7.37
N THR A 373 4.65 3.96 -7.32
CA THR A 373 3.96 4.90 -8.23
C THR A 373 3.20 6.00 -7.50
N GLN A 374 2.45 5.69 -6.44
CA GLN A 374 1.56 6.68 -5.83
C GLN A 374 2.33 7.83 -5.17
N THR A 375 3.44 7.55 -4.50
CA THR A 375 4.30 8.60 -3.92
C THR A 375 4.83 9.57 -4.98
N ARG A 376 5.28 9.07 -6.13
CA ARG A 376 5.71 9.89 -7.27
C ARG A 376 4.56 10.69 -7.85
N ALA A 377 3.39 10.06 -7.98
CA ALA A 377 2.18 10.72 -8.49
C ALA A 377 1.75 11.87 -7.57
N ASP A 378 1.76 11.66 -6.25
CA ASP A 378 1.42 12.70 -5.28
C ASP A 378 2.42 13.85 -5.30
N PHE A 379 3.72 13.56 -5.41
CA PHE A 379 4.75 14.58 -5.58
C PHE A 379 4.55 15.36 -6.90
N ALA A 380 4.23 14.66 -7.98
CA ALA A 380 4.01 15.26 -9.30
C ALA A 380 2.74 16.12 -9.40
N ARG A 381 1.83 16.05 -8.42
CA ARG A 381 0.67 16.96 -8.33
C ARG A 381 1.05 18.37 -7.89
N LEU A 382 2.18 18.54 -7.22
CA LEU A 382 2.67 19.88 -6.85
C LEU A 382 2.79 20.76 -8.10
N PRO A 383 2.45 22.05 -8.01
CA PRO A 383 2.71 23.01 -9.09
C PRO A 383 4.17 22.96 -9.57
N ASP A 384 4.40 23.16 -10.86
CA ASP A 384 5.72 22.93 -11.50
C ASP A 384 6.83 23.77 -10.87
N ASP A 385 6.51 25.00 -10.46
CA ASP A 385 7.42 25.92 -9.76
C ASP A 385 7.76 25.44 -8.34
N GLN A 386 6.83 24.79 -7.62
CA GLN A 386 7.11 24.17 -6.33
C GLN A 386 7.97 22.90 -6.46
N VAL A 387 7.82 22.17 -7.57
CA VAL A 387 8.73 21.06 -7.87
C VAL A 387 10.12 21.61 -8.20
N ARG A 388 10.22 22.64 -9.04
CA ARG A 388 11.50 23.29 -9.40
C ARG A 388 12.19 23.96 -8.22
N SER A 389 11.46 24.35 -7.18
CA SER A 389 12.06 24.93 -5.97
C SER A 389 12.75 23.87 -5.09
N LYS A 390 12.52 22.57 -5.34
CA LYS A 390 13.21 21.49 -4.61
C LYS A 390 14.69 21.46 -4.98
N LYS A 391 15.53 21.42 -3.96
CA LYS A 391 16.98 21.20 -4.07
C LYS A 391 17.34 19.71 -4.09
N LEU A 392 16.48 18.85 -3.56
CA LEU A 392 16.69 17.39 -3.55
C LEU A 392 15.37 16.64 -3.39
N VAL A 393 15.21 15.58 -4.18
CA VAL A 393 14.17 14.56 -3.98
C VAL A 393 14.84 13.29 -3.46
N ILE A 394 14.44 12.84 -2.28
CA ILE A 394 14.89 11.59 -1.66
C ILE A 394 13.78 10.57 -1.85
N TRP A 395 14.08 9.44 -2.49
CA TRP A 395 13.10 8.38 -2.68
C TRP A 395 13.54 7.12 -1.95
N VAL A 396 12.92 6.88 -0.80
CA VAL A 396 13.13 5.71 0.05
C VAL A 396 12.13 4.64 -0.34
N ILE A 397 12.61 3.50 -0.83
CA ILE A 397 11.73 2.44 -1.33
C ILE A 397 12.31 1.07 -0.94
N ALA A 398 11.46 0.13 -0.57
CA ALA A 398 11.88 -1.26 -0.41
C ALA A 398 12.56 -1.76 -1.71
N CYS A 399 13.77 -2.31 -1.61
CA CYS A 399 14.52 -2.75 -2.80
C CYS A 399 13.78 -3.83 -3.59
N ARG A 400 12.88 -4.57 -2.93
CA ARG A 400 11.94 -5.53 -3.52
C ARG A 400 11.18 -4.95 -4.70
N ASP A 401 10.68 -3.74 -4.58
CA ASP A 401 9.85 -3.12 -5.61
C ASP A 401 10.66 -2.80 -6.87
N LEU A 402 11.99 -2.63 -6.75
CA LEU A 402 12.92 -2.41 -7.86
C LEU A 402 13.39 -3.73 -8.49
N ILE A 403 13.49 -4.80 -7.71
CA ILE A 403 14.16 -6.05 -8.10
C ILE A 403 13.18 -7.10 -8.63
N LEU A 404 11.94 -7.12 -8.13
CA LEU A 404 10.95 -8.09 -8.61
C LEU A 404 10.72 -7.97 -10.12
N SER A 405 10.64 -9.12 -10.81
CA SER A 405 10.12 -9.14 -12.18
C SER A 405 8.72 -8.50 -12.25
N PRO A 406 8.33 -7.89 -13.37
CA PRO A 406 7.06 -7.15 -13.46
C PRO A 406 5.83 -7.97 -13.06
N ARG A 407 5.82 -9.27 -13.39
CA ARG A 407 4.74 -10.19 -13.00
C ARG A 407 4.73 -10.41 -11.49
N ALA A 408 5.89 -10.73 -10.90
CA ALA A 408 5.98 -10.95 -9.46
C ALA A 408 5.67 -9.67 -8.65
N ALA A 409 6.04 -8.50 -9.17
CA ALA A 409 5.65 -7.21 -8.61
C ALA A 409 4.12 -7.03 -8.63
N ARG A 410 3.48 -7.26 -9.79
CA ARG A 410 2.02 -7.17 -9.93
C ARG A 410 1.29 -8.15 -9.01
N ASP A 411 1.76 -9.39 -8.89
CA ASP A 411 1.19 -10.41 -8.01
C ASP A 411 1.31 -10.02 -6.54
N ALA A 412 2.36 -9.27 -6.18
CA ALA A 412 2.57 -8.69 -4.85
C ALA A 412 1.82 -7.36 -4.63
N GLY A 413 1.00 -6.90 -5.59
CA GLY A 413 0.27 -5.63 -5.50
C GLY A 413 1.13 -4.38 -5.75
N ILE A 414 2.38 -4.55 -6.19
CA ILE A 414 3.29 -3.44 -6.50
C ILE A 414 2.98 -2.95 -7.91
N THR A 415 2.50 -1.72 -7.99
CA THR A 415 2.13 -1.10 -9.26
C THR A 415 3.20 -0.13 -9.73
N TRP A 416 3.70 -0.37 -10.94
CA TRP A 416 4.61 0.50 -11.65
C TRP A 416 3.90 1.12 -12.84
N GLY A 417 3.82 2.45 -12.88
CA GLY A 417 3.13 3.18 -13.93
C GLY A 417 3.69 4.57 -14.21
N PRO A 418 3.22 5.19 -15.30
CA PRO A 418 3.60 6.54 -15.68
C PRO A 418 3.11 7.55 -14.64
N VAL A 419 3.85 8.64 -14.51
CA VAL A 419 3.47 9.79 -13.69
C VAL A 419 3.59 11.04 -14.55
N THR A 420 2.55 11.87 -14.54
CA THR A 420 2.49 13.14 -15.26
C THR A 420 2.63 14.26 -14.25
N PHE A 421 3.62 15.12 -14.46
CA PHE A 421 3.82 16.32 -13.63
C PHE A 421 2.81 17.40 -13.98
N ASN A 422 2.29 18.06 -12.96
CA ASN A 422 1.41 19.22 -13.07
C ASN A 422 2.16 20.37 -13.78
N PRO A 423 1.69 20.83 -14.96
CA PRO A 423 2.35 21.90 -15.69
C PRO A 423 2.01 23.30 -15.16
N LYS A 424 1.03 23.41 -14.25
CA LYS A 424 0.57 24.71 -13.72
C LYS A 424 1.62 25.27 -12.76
N SER A 425 1.86 26.58 -12.84
CA SER A 425 2.56 27.31 -11.79
C SER A 425 1.63 27.53 -10.61
N SER A 426 2.17 27.63 -9.40
CA SER A 426 1.42 28.05 -8.23
C SER A 426 0.80 29.42 -8.51
N GLN A 427 -0.48 29.56 -8.18
CA GLN A 427 -1.14 30.86 -8.21
C GLN A 427 -0.38 31.76 -7.23
N PRO A 428 0.01 32.98 -7.64
CA PRO A 428 0.65 33.90 -6.70
C PRO A 428 -0.26 34.04 -5.50
N THR A 429 0.25 33.67 -4.33
CA THR A 429 -0.41 33.92 -3.06
C THR A 429 -0.53 35.42 -2.94
N THR A 430 -1.65 35.96 -3.44
CA THR A 430 -1.96 37.35 -3.25
C THR A 430 -2.22 37.45 -1.76
N THR A 431 -1.18 37.85 -1.04
CA THR A 431 -1.22 38.29 0.36
C THR A 431 -1.93 39.66 0.41
N ALA A 432 -2.98 39.84 -0.38
CA ALA A 432 -4.07 40.68 0.05
C ALA A 432 -4.75 39.90 1.17
N PRO A 433 -5.26 40.55 2.21
CA PRO A 433 -6.25 39.89 3.05
C PRO A 433 -7.28 39.33 2.08
N ARG A 434 -7.41 37.99 2.01
CA ARG A 434 -8.70 37.44 1.60
C ARG A 434 -9.66 38.15 2.53
N PRO A 435 -10.65 38.92 2.02
CA PRO A 435 -11.67 39.42 2.92
C PRO A 435 -12.13 38.22 3.72
N ASP A 436 -12.25 38.38 5.03
CA ASP A 436 -12.92 37.42 5.89
C ASP A 436 -14.29 37.18 5.25
N VAL A 437 -14.40 36.19 4.36
CA VAL A 437 -15.68 35.72 3.87
C VAL A 437 -16.00 34.56 4.78
N GLU A 438 -16.36 34.92 6.01
CA GLU A 438 -17.36 34.17 6.74
C GLU A 438 -18.58 34.04 5.81
N GLY A 439 -18.64 32.97 5.04
CA GLY A 439 -19.72 32.75 4.09
C GLY A 439 -19.46 31.52 3.27
N SER A 440 -20.31 30.51 3.49
CA SER A 440 -20.35 29.32 2.65
C SER A 440 -20.58 29.69 1.18
N VAL A 441 -19.81 29.04 0.29
CA VAL A 441 -20.00 29.21 -1.15
C VAL A 441 -21.28 28.47 -1.52
N VAL A 442 -22.24 29.15 -2.15
CA VAL A 442 -23.51 28.51 -2.57
C VAL A 442 -23.66 28.66 -4.07
N VAL A 443 -23.87 27.54 -4.76
CA VAL A 443 -24.06 27.49 -6.21
C VAL A 443 -25.34 26.77 -6.59
N GLU A 444 -25.94 27.14 -7.72
CA GLU A 444 -26.96 26.34 -8.40
C GLU A 444 -26.30 25.65 -9.59
N ALA A 445 -26.34 24.33 -9.61
CA ALA A 445 -25.60 23.53 -10.57
C ALA A 445 -26.39 22.29 -11.03
N VAL A 446 -26.11 21.83 -12.24
CA VAL A 446 -26.66 20.59 -12.80
C VAL A 446 -25.66 19.46 -12.57
N LEU A 447 -26.10 18.36 -11.97
CA LEU A 447 -25.27 17.16 -11.83
C LEU A 447 -25.02 16.54 -13.21
N THR A 448 -23.77 16.50 -13.68
CA THR A 448 -23.42 16.00 -15.02
C THR A 448 -22.81 14.60 -14.99
N GLU A 449 -22.12 14.23 -13.92
CA GLU A 449 -21.54 12.91 -13.74
C GLU A 449 -21.50 12.57 -12.25
N LYS A 450 -21.64 11.29 -11.91
CA LYS A 450 -21.61 10.80 -10.53
C LYS A 450 -20.93 9.45 -10.48
N SER A 451 -19.97 9.29 -9.57
CA SER A 451 -19.38 7.99 -9.23
C SER A 451 -20.45 7.03 -8.68
N PRO A 452 -20.37 5.72 -8.95
CA PRO A 452 -21.30 4.76 -8.38
C PRO A 452 -21.21 4.73 -6.85
N ASN A 453 -22.35 4.62 -6.17
CA ASN A 453 -22.38 4.46 -4.72
C ASN A 453 -21.69 3.15 -4.29
N GLN A 454 -21.03 3.15 -3.14
CA GLN A 454 -20.61 1.93 -2.45
C GLN A 454 -21.82 1.18 -1.88
N GLU A 455 -21.79 -0.15 -1.93
CA GLU A 455 -22.85 -0.99 -1.36
C GLU A 455 -22.70 -1.07 0.16
N LEU A 456 -23.77 -0.75 0.92
CA LEU A 456 -23.78 -0.73 2.40
C LEU A 456 -23.33 -2.07 3.05
N GLY A 457 -23.55 -3.20 2.38
CA GLY A 457 -23.14 -4.54 2.83
C GLY A 457 -21.83 -5.05 2.23
N GLY A 458 -21.28 -4.36 1.22
CA GLY A 458 -20.10 -4.80 0.47
C GLY A 458 -18.78 -4.17 0.91
N THR A 459 -18.82 -3.29 1.91
CA THR A 459 -17.67 -2.52 2.41
C THR A 459 -17.57 -2.64 3.94
N PRO A 460 -16.38 -2.87 4.51
CA PRO A 460 -16.18 -2.96 5.95
C PRO A 460 -16.33 -1.58 6.63
N TYR A 461 -16.09 -0.49 5.89
CA TYR A 461 -16.07 0.87 6.43
C TYR A 461 -17.47 1.38 6.86
N PRO A 462 -17.57 2.07 8.01
CA PRO A 462 -18.83 2.65 8.49
C PRO A 462 -19.28 3.87 7.69
N ASP A 463 -18.32 4.56 7.06
CA ASP A 463 -18.50 5.82 6.35
C ASP A 463 -17.96 5.69 4.91
N ALA A 464 -18.63 6.36 3.97
CA ALA A 464 -18.19 6.40 2.58
C ALA A 464 -18.58 7.69 1.87
N LEU A 465 -17.67 8.15 1.02
CA LEU A 465 -17.81 9.32 0.17
C LEU A 465 -17.77 8.89 -1.31
N HIS A 466 -18.35 9.69 -2.19
CA HIS A 466 -18.21 9.53 -3.63
C HIS A 466 -17.95 10.88 -4.29
N THR A 467 -17.42 10.83 -5.51
CA THR A 467 -17.21 12.03 -6.32
C THR A 467 -18.33 12.27 -7.33
N ALA A 468 -18.61 13.54 -7.58
CA ALA A 468 -19.59 14.00 -8.54
C ALA A 468 -19.04 15.22 -9.30
N VAL A 469 -19.51 15.41 -10.54
CA VAL A 469 -19.17 16.58 -11.36
C VAL A 469 -20.44 17.35 -11.65
N TYR A 470 -20.36 18.66 -11.45
CA TYR A 470 -21.46 19.58 -11.62
C TYR A 470 -21.10 20.69 -12.60
N ARG A 471 -22.05 21.04 -13.47
CA ARG A 471 -21.98 22.26 -14.26
C ARG A 471 -22.69 23.38 -13.53
N VAL A 472 -21.94 24.36 -13.03
CA VAL A 472 -22.48 25.52 -12.34
C VAL A 472 -23.22 26.42 -13.33
N GLU A 473 -24.49 26.69 -13.04
CA GLU A 473 -25.31 27.64 -13.81
C GLU A 473 -25.28 29.03 -13.19
N LYS A 474 -25.19 29.09 -11.85
CA LYS A 474 -25.25 30.34 -11.10
C LYS A 474 -24.52 30.23 -9.76
N VAL A 475 -23.70 31.24 -9.44
CA VAL A 475 -23.17 31.42 -8.09
C VAL A 475 -24.17 32.28 -7.30
N VAL A 476 -24.69 31.76 -6.20
CA VAL A 476 -25.71 32.42 -5.35
C VAL A 476 -25.05 33.29 -4.28
N SER A 477 -24.00 32.78 -3.65
CA SER A 477 -23.19 33.50 -2.67
C SER A 477 -21.76 32.96 -2.63
N GLY A 478 -20.83 33.77 -2.12
CA GLY A 478 -19.41 33.44 -2.10
C GLY A 478 -18.71 33.69 -3.44
N SER A 479 -17.43 33.31 -3.52
CA SER A 479 -16.63 33.40 -4.73
C SER A 479 -16.35 31.99 -5.25
N PHE A 480 -16.80 31.70 -6.47
CA PHE A 480 -16.60 30.44 -7.16
C PHE A 480 -16.40 30.73 -8.64
N ASP A 481 -15.42 30.09 -9.28
CA ASP A 481 -15.18 30.22 -10.72
C ASP A 481 -15.89 29.09 -11.49
N PRO A 482 -17.01 29.36 -12.19
CA PRO A 482 -17.75 28.35 -12.94
C PRO A 482 -16.97 27.74 -14.11
N ALA A 483 -15.87 28.38 -14.54
CA ALA A 483 -15.02 27.90 -15.62
C ALA A 483 -13.87 27.00 -15.13
N SER A 484 -13.67 26.91 -13.81
CA SER A 484 -12.68 26.01 -13.22
C SER A 484 -13.10 24.55 -13.37
N GLU A 485 -12.14 23.64 -13.56
CA GLU A 485 -12.38 22.21 -13.42
C GLU A 485 -12.45 21.89 -11.92
N TRP A 486 -13.56 21.29 -11.48
CA TRP A 486 -13.78 20.96 -10.09
C TRP A 486 -14.55 19.65 -9.92
N VAL A 487 -14.36 19.02 -8.77
CA VAL A 487 -15.02 17.78 -8.36
C VAL A 487 -15.69 18.02 -7.01
N ALA A 488 -16.96 17.69 -6.93
CA ALA A 488 -17.71 17.65 -5.69
C ALA A 488 -17.45 16.31 -4.97
N ILE A 489 -17.17 16.39 -3.68
CA ILE A 489 -17.08 15.23 -2.78
C ILE A 489 -18.34 15.23 -1.93
N GLU A 490 -19.06 14.11 -1.98
CA GLU A 490 -20.37 13.98 -1.39
C GLU A 490 -20.47 12.70 -0.56
N TRP A 491 -21.36 12.72 0.43
CA TRP A 491 -21.60 11.55 1.27
C TRP A 491 -22.41 10.49 0.54
N THR A 492 -21.88 9.27 0.54
CA THR A 492 -22.65 8.07 0.20
C THR A 492 -23.45 7.60 1.42
N PHE A 493 -22.77 7.38 2.54
CA PHE A 493 -23.40 7.01 3.82
C PHE A 493 -22.49 7.37 4.99
N ARG A 494 -23.10 7.54 6.17
CA ARG A 494 -22.40 7.75 7.44
C ARG A 494 -22.97 6.83 8.52
N GLY A 495 -22.12 6.08 9.23
CA GLY A 495 -22.52 5.03 10.17
C GLY A 495 -23.43 3.98 9.53
N LYS A 496 -23.15 3.60 8.28
CA LYS A 496 -23.98 2.73 7.41
C LYS A 496 -25.42 3.21 7.21
N LYS A 497 -25.69 4.50 7.36
CA LYS A 497 -26.97 5.12 6.99
C LYS A 497 -26.78 5.94 5.72
N PRO A 498 -27.52 5.67 4.64
CA PRO A 498 -27.41 6.44 3.40
C PRO A 498 -27.75 7.90 3.64
N LEU A 499 -27.03 8.79 2.96
CA LEU A 499 -27.25 10.23 3.01
C LEU A 499 -27.86 10.74 1.69
N PRO A 500 -28.60 11.86 1.70
CA PRO A 500 -29.34 12.34 0.53
C PRO A 500 -28.54 12.43 -0.80
N PRO A 501 -27.25 12.84 -0.80
CA PRO A 501 -26.47 12.88 -2.04
C PRO A 501 -26.33 11.52 -2.74
N ALA A 502 -26.41 10.40 -2.01
CA ALA A 502 -26.40 9.06 -2.58
C ALA A 502 -27.54 8.82 -3.59
N ASP A 503 -28.67 9.52 -3.45
CA ASP A 503 -29.84 9.38 -4.33
C ASP A 503 -29.92 10.45 -5.42
N PHE A 504 -28.90 11.31 -5.56
CA PHE A 504 -28.88 12.34 -6.59
C PHE A 504 -28.83 11.75 -8.00
N VAL A 505 -29.57 12.40 -8.90
CA VAL A 505 -29.87 11.95 -10.27
C VAL A 505 -29.10 12.82 -11.26
N VAL A 506 -28.30 12.19 -12.12
CA VAL A 506 -27.59 12.88 -13.21
C VAL A 506 -28.61 13.58 -14.13
N GLY A 507 -28.37 14.86 -14.41
CA GLY A 507 -29.24 15.75 -15.17
C GLY A 507 -30.18 16.62 -14.32
N GLN A 508 -30.30 16.35 -13.01
CA GLN A 508 -31.09 17.17 -12.10
C GLN A 508 -30.31 18.40 -11.60
N ARG A 509 -31.05 19.47 -11.27
CA ARG A 509 -30.53 20.71 -10.71
C ARG A 509 -30.52 20.66 -9.19
N TYR A 510 -29.45 21.17 -8.59
CA TYR A 510 -29.27 21.24 -7.15
C TYR A 510 -28.74 22.61 -6.75
N ARG A 511 -29.12 23.07 -5.56
CA ARG A 511 -28.43 24.14 -4.84
C ARG A 511 -27.44 23.48 -3.88
N LEU A 512 -26.16 23.78 -4.05
CA LEU A 512 -25.07 23.17 -3.30
C LEU A 512 -24.41 24.22 -2.40
N GLN A 513 -24.17 23.86 -1.15
CA GLN A 513 -23.28 24.57 -0.24
C GLN A 513 -21.91 23.88 -0.28
N LEU A 514 -20.88 24.63 -0.65
CA LEU A 514 -19.54 24.14 -0.92
C LEU A 514 -18.54 24.67 0.11
N ALA A 515 -17.67 23.77 0.57
CA ALA A 515 -16.48 24.09 1.36
C ALA A 515 -15.21 23.50 0.68
N PRO A 516 -14.05 24.18 0.73
CA PRO A 516 -12.82 23.62 0.18
C PRO A 516 -12.46 22.29 0.83
N TRP A 517 -12.13 21.28 0.03
CA TRP A 517 -11.82 19.93 0.55
C TRP A 517 -10.59 19.90 1.49
N ASP A 518 -9.62 20.77 1.24
CA ASP A 518 -8.38 20.84 2.04
C ASP A 518 -8.61 21.39 3.45
N ASP A 519 -9.74 22.07 3.69
CA ASP A 519 -10.15 22.56 5.01
C ASP A 519 -10.76 21.44 5.88
N HIS A 520 -10.95 20.23 5.33
CA HIS A 520 -11.52 19.05 6.00
C HIS A 520 -10.57 17.84 6.07
N PRO A 521 -9.37 17.97 6.67
CA PRO A 521 -8.38 16.89 6.76
C PRO A 521 -8.91 15.65 7.51
N GLU A 522 -9.90 15.81 8.38
CA GLU A 522 -10.57 14.72 9.09
C GLU A 522 -11.30 13.74 8.16
N LEU A 523 -11.65 14.16 6.94
CA LEU A 523 -12.38 13.34 5.98
C LEU A 523 -11.45 12.64 4.97
N HIS A 524 -10.16 12.98 4.93
CA HIS A 524 -9.22 12.49 3.90
C HIS A 524 -8.89 11.00 4.01
N GLY A 525 -9.18 10.38 5.16
CA GLY A 525 -9.03 8.95 5.40
C GLY A 525 -10.27 8.10 5.12
N ILE A 526 -11.41 8.73 4.79
CA ILE A 526 -12.68 8.01 4.56
C ILE A 526 -12.64 7.29 3.21
N ASN A 527 -13.33 6.14 3.12
CA ASN A 527 -13.50 5.39 1.88
C ASN A 527 -14.17 6.24 0.79
N LEU A 528 -13.35 6.80 -0.09
CA LEU A 528 -13.78 7.63 -1.21
C LEU A 528 -13.80 6.80 -2.49
N ARG A 529 -14.98 6.72 -3.13
CA ARG A 529 -15.13 6.11 -4.45
C ARG A 529 -15.05 7.17 -5.52
N ASN A 530 -14.09 6.98 -6.41
CA ASN A 530 -13.67 8.00 -7.34
C ASN A 530 -13.54 7.40 -8.74
N GLU A 531 -14.59 7.55 -9.54
CA GLU A 531 -14.74 6.97 -10.88
C GLU A 531 -15.27 7.98 -11.90
N VAL A 532 -15.24 9.30 -11.60
CA VAL A 532 -15.65 10.33 -12.58
C VAL A 532 -14.57 10.51 -13.65
N ARG A 533 -14.98 10.76 -14.89
CA ARG A 533 -14.08 10.78 -16.06
C ARG A 533 -14.12 12.07 -16.85
N SER A 534 -15.14 12.90 -16.65
CA SER A 534 -15.34 14.14 -17.40
C SER A 534 -14.38 15.26 -17.01
N VAL A 535 -13.68 15.13 -15.89
CA VAL A 535 -12.68 16.07 -15.40
C VAL A 535 -11.38 15.33 -15.11
N ASP A 536 -10.25 16.00 -15.37
CA ASP A 536 -8.96 15.47 -14.96
C ASP A 536 -8.82 15.66 -13.44
N GLU A 537 -9.22 14.63 -12.68
CA GLU A 537 -9.22 14.62 -11.22
C GLU A 537 -7.83 14.90 -10.59
N LEU A 538 -6.76 14.82 -11.38
CA LEU A 538 -5.41 15.20 -10.93
C LEU A 538 -5.24 16.72 -10.79
N PHE A 539 -6.04 17.51 -11.52
CA PHE A 539 -5.91 18.97 -11.59
C PHE A 539 -7.18 19.73 -11.20
N ALA A 540 -8.30 19.03 -11.01
CA ALA A 540 -9.57 19.61 -10.60
C ALA A 540 -9.55 20.01 -9.12
N GLU A 541 -10.11 21.19 -8.81
CA GLU A 541 -10.32 21.62 -7.43
C GLU A 541 -11.35 20.71 -6.75
N ARG A 542 -11.11 20.35 -5.48
CA ARG A 542 -12.01 19.50 -4.72
C ARG A 542 -12.81 20.33 -3.74
N TRP A 543 -14.13 20.15 -3.77
CA TRP A 543 -15.06 20.84 -2.91
C TRP A 543 -15.92 19.82 -2.17
N LEU A 544 -15.98 19.89 -0.85
CA LEU A 544 -16.95 19.16 -0.05
C LEU A 544 -18.33 19.80 -0.24
N VAL A 545 -19.34 18.99 -0.51
CA VAL A 545 -20.74 19.43 -0.48
C VAL A 545 -21.26 19.26 0.95
N GLU A 546 -21.35 20.38 1.68
CA GLU A 546 -21.82 20.39 3.06
C GLU A 546 -23.34 20.21 3.16
N ASP A 547 -24.07 20.83 2.23
CA ASP A 547 -25.52 20.71 2.09
C ASP A 547 -25.92 20.78 0.62
N ALA A 548 -27.00 20.10 0.27
CA ALA A 548 -27.50 20.06 -1.10
C ALA A 548 -29.02 19.89 -1.15
N THR A 549 -29.69 20.84 -1.81
CA THR A 549 -31.15 20.84 -1.97
C THR A 549 -31.54 20.67 -3.44
N PRO A 550 -32.42 19.73 -3.80
CA PRO A 550 -32.90 19.60 -5.17
C PRO A 550 -33.67 20.85 -5.59
N LEU A 551 -33.42 21.34 -6.79
CA LEU A 551 -34.17 22.43 -7.40
C LEU A 551 -35.16 21.88 -8.43
N PRO A 552 -36.32 22.56 -8.61
CA PRO A 552 -37.32 22.19 -9.60
C PRO A 552 -36.86 22.37 -11.05
#